data_AF-A0A7R9JI38-F1
#
_entry.id   AF-A0A7R9JI38-F1
#
_cell.length_a   1.000
_cell.length_b   1.000
_cell.length_c   1.000
_cell.angle_alpha   90.00
_cell.angle_beta   90.00
_cell.angle_gamma   90.00
#
_symmetry.space_group_name_H-M   'P 1'
#
loop_
_entity.id
_entity.type
_entity.pdbx_description
1 polymer ?
#
loop_
_entity_poly.entity_id
_entity_poly.type
_entity_poly.pdbx_seq_one_letter_code
_entity_poly.pdbx_strand_id
1 'polypeptide(L)'
;QSNEVSPPLRPREVPNWPASLPHLGQVSGVSVDPSGQPVIFHRGPRVWDHSSFNESNHYQHGTEGPIPVDTVLTLDATRGTVINSWGRGLFYMPHGITVCPRGSVWLTDVAMHQVFKMLVETTQTHKGPRGNHPQDFSRVIGFCGTLTSDGSGLPQLDTLPHRWTHRLRQGS
;
A
#
# COMPACT_ATOMS: atom_id res chain seq x y z
N GLN A 1 22.66 -11.08 -27.93
CA GLN A 1 22.58 -11.97 -26.76
C GLN A 1 22.26 -11.08 -25.57
N SER A 2 21.03 -11.12 -25.07
CA SER A 2 20.63 -10.38 -23.87
C SER A 2 21.19 -11.10 -22.65
N ASN A 3 22.07 -10.43 -21.89
CA ASN A 3 22.50 -10.91 -20.58
C ASN A 3 21.29 -10.85 -19.63
N GLU A 4 20.54 -11.94 -19.52
CA GLU A 4 19.58 -12.07 -18.42
C GLU A 4 20.37 -12.32 -17.12
N VAL A 5 20.47 -11.27 -16.32
CA VAL A 5 20.93 -11.39 -14.94
C VAL A 5 19.79 -12.02 -14.16
N SER A 6 19.96 -13.27 -13.72
CA SER A 6 18.97 -13.94 -12.88
C SER A 6 18.77 -13.15 -11.57
N PRO A 7 17.53 -12.96 -11.10
CA PRO A 7 17.28 -12.25 -9.86
C PRO A 7 17.93 -13.02 -8.69
N PRO A 8 18.44 -12.32 -7.67
CA PRO A 8 19.15 -12.95 -6.57
C PRO A 8 18.22 -13.89 -5.80
N LEU A 9 18.71 -15.08 -5.45
CA LEU A 9 17.95 -16.11 -4.71
C LEU A 9 17.53 -15.70 -3.29
N ARG A 10 18.04 -14.56 -2.80
CA ARG A 10 17.76 -14.01 -1.48
C ARG A 10 17.79 -12.49 -1.53
N PRO A 11 17.02 -11.80 -0.68
CA PRO A 11 17.14 -10.36 -0.52
C PRO A 11 18.59 -9.97 -0.27
N ARG A 12 19.09 -9.01 -1.04
CA ARG A 12 20.42 -8.44 -0.87
C ARG A 12 20.25 -7.01 -0.43
N GLU A 13 20.90 -6.64 0.66
CA GLU A 13 21.00 -5.25 1.07
C GLU A 13 21.65 -4.44 -0.05
N VAL A 14 21.11 -3.26 -0.32
CA VAL A 14 21.70 -2.27 -1.23
C VAL A 14 22.27 -1.16 -0.36
N PRO A 15 23.60 -1.11 -0.15
CA PRO A 15 24.20 -0.09 0.70
C PRO A 15 23.87 1.31 0.21
N ASN A 16 23.64 2.23 1.14
CA ASN A 16 23.32 3.64 0.86
C ASN A 16 22.02 3.86 0.05
N TRP A 17 21.13 2.86 0.02
CA TRP A 17 19.79 2.98 -0.52
C TRP A 17 18.77 2.80 0.59
N PRO A 18 17.81 3.72 0.76
CA PRO A 18 17.67 5.02 0.09
C PRO A 18 18.65 6.07 0.64
N ALA A 19 19.05 7.04 -0.19
CA ALA A 19 20.01 8.07 0.21
C ALA A 19 19.45 9.07 1.25
N SER A 20 18.15 9.38 1.15
CA SER A 20 17.43 10.23 2.11
C SER A 20 15.94 10.02 1.97
N LEU A 21 15.24 9.91 3.10
CA LEU A 21 13.78 9.84 3.17
C LEU A 21 13.25 10.91 4.13
N PRO A 22 12.01 11.40 3.93
CA PRO A 22 11.35 12.19 4.96
C PRO A 22 11.16 11.37 6.23
N HIS A 23 10.85 12.02 7.35
CA HIS A 23 10.57 11.32 8.60
C HIS A 23 9.27 10.52 8.47
N LEU A 24 9.41 9.21 8.24
CA LEU A 24 8.27 8.31 7.97
C LEU A 24 7.49 7.93 9.24
N GLY A 25 8.13 8.01 10.40
CA GLY A 25 7.66 7.35 11.62
C GLY A 25 7.62 5.84 11.43
N GLN A 26 6.55 5.21 11.91
CA GLN A 26 6.35 3.77 11.74
C GLN A 26 5.94 3.46 10.29
N VAL A 27 6.74 2.62 9.61
CA VAL A 27 6.38 2.03 8.32
C VAL A 27 5.46 0.85 8.57
N SER A 28 4.23 0.91 8.07
CA SER A 28 3.22 -0.11 8.31
C SER A 28 3.13 -1.13 7.18
N GLY A 29 3.50 -0.73 5.96
CA GLY A 29 3.47 -1.62 4.81
C GLY A 29 4.37 -1.16 3.68
N VAL A 30 4.76 -2.13 2.84
CA VAL A 30 5.56 -1.92 1.63
C VAL A 30 4.99 -2.74 0.48
N SER A 31 5.13 -2.24 -0.74
CA SER A 31 4.71 -2.92 -1.97
C SER A 31 5.65 -2.53 -3.12
N VAL A 32 5.37 -3.05 -4.31
CA VAL A 32 6.09 -2.70 -5.54
C VAL A 32 5.05 -2.41 -6.60
N ASP A 33 5.18 -1.27 -7.28
CA ASP A 33 4.27 -0.92 -8.37
C ASP A 33 4.57 -1.70 -9.66
N PRO A 34 3.70 -1.66 -10.68
CA PRO A 34 3.92 -2.38 -11.94
C PRO A 34 5.17 -1.94 -12.71
N SER A 35 5.75 -0.78 -12.39
CA SER A 35 7.00 -0.29 -12.97
C SER A 35 8.24 -0.75 -12.19
N GLY A 36 8.07 -1.57 -11.13
CA GLY A 36 9.16 -2.07 -10.31
C GLY A 36 9.61 -1.10 -9.21
N GLN A 37 8.86 -0.02 -8.97
CA GLN A 37 9.21 1.00 -8.01
C GLN A 37 8.69 0.63 -6.61
N PRO A 38 9.52 0.72 -5.55
CA PRO A 38 9.08 0.48 -4.19
C PRO A 38 8.04 1.50 -3.75
N VAL A 39 6.98 1.03 -3.09
CA VAL A 39 5.92 1.87 -2.52
C VAL A 39 5.87 1.63 -1.00
N ILE A 40 5.89 2.70 -0.23
CA ILE A 40 5.86 2.70 1.23
C ILE A 40 4.53 3.26 1.70
N PHE A 41 3.93 2.63 2.71
CA PHE A 41 2.83 3.18 3.49
C PHE A 41 3.28 3.38 4.94
N HIS A 42 3.22 4.61 5.42
CA HIS A 42 3.78 4.99 6.72
C HIS A 42 2.82 5.88 7.53
N ARG A 43 3.08 5.97 8.84
CA ARG A 43 2.22 6.65 9.81
C ARG A 43 2.57 8.11 10.06
N GLY A 44 3.72 8.55 9.55
CA GLY A 44 4.22 9.90 9.75
C GLY A 44 4.37 10.19 11.24
N PRO A 45 3.71 11.22 11.79
CA PRO A 45 3.79 11.54 13.21
C PRO A 45 2.99 10.59 14.12
N ARG A 46 2.17 9.67 13.57
CA ARG A 46 1.34 8.76 14.38
C ARG A 46 2.14 7.58 14.89
N VAL A 47 1.90 7.23 16.14
CA VAL A 47 2.46 6.05 16.80
C VAL A 47 1.30 5.12 17.16
N TRP A 48 1.40 3.85 16.73
CA TRP A 48 0.53 2.81 17.26
C TRP A 48 1.19 2.21 18.49
N ASP A 49 0.53 2.39 19.62
CA ASP A 49 0.89 1.81 20.91
C ASP A 49 -0.34 1.26 21.63
N HIS A 50 -0.15 0.80 22.86
CA HIS A 50 -1.21 0.27 23.71
C HIS A 50 -2.33 1.29 23.99
N SER A 51 -2.05 2.59 23.98
CA SER A 51 -3.03 3.64 24.27
C SER A 51 -3.89 4.03 23.07
N SER A 52 -3.49 3.63 21.87
CA SER A 52 -4.17 4.01 20.63
C SER A 52 -5.61 3.51 20.55
N PHE A 53 -5.91 2.38 21.21
CA PHE A 53 -7.24 1.76 21.22
C PHE A 53 -7.64 1.42 22.66
N ASN A 54 -8.93 1.61 22.98
CA ASN A 54 -9.49 1.12 24.23
C ASN A 54 -9.86 -0.37 24.14
N GLU A 55 -10.35 -0.94 25.24
CA GLU A 55 -10.76 -2.35 25.34
C GLU A 55 -11.86 -2.75 24.32
N SER A 56 -12.63 -1.79 23.82
CA SER A 56 -13.65 -2.00 22.79
C SER A 56 -13.13 -1.82 21.36
N ASN A 57 -11.82 -1.67 21.16
CA ASN A 57 -11.16 -1.40 19.87
C ASN A 57 -11.58 -0.07 19.22
N HIS A 58 -11.98 0.92 20.02
CA HIS A 58 -12.22 2.28 19.53
C HIS A 58 -10.94 3.08 19.56
N TYR A 59 -10.63 3.74 18.45
CA TYR A 59 -9.47 4.61 18.33
C TYR A 59 -9.62 5.85 19.23
N GLN A 60 -8.58 6.18 20.02
CA GLN A 60 -8.65 7.23 21.04
C GLN A 60 -8.19 8.61 20.55
N HIS A 61 -7.40 8.69 19.48
CA HIS A 61 -6.79 9.94 18.99
C HIS A 61 -7.56 10.58 17.83
N GLY A 62 -8.88 10.38 17.76
CA GLY A 62 -9.70 10.90 16.67
C GLY A 62 -9.75 12.45 16.61
N THR A 63 -9.59 13.12 17.76
CA THR A 63 -9.59 14.59 17.86
C THR A 63 -8.37 15.24 17.22
N GLU A 64 -7.28 14.48 17.03
CA GLU A 64 -6.06 14.96 16.38
C GLU A 64 -6.20 15.03 14.85
N GLY A 65 -7.33 14.55 14.30
CA GLY A 65 -7.63 14.52 12.88
C GLY A 65 -6.76 13.54 12.07
N PRO A 66 -6.98 13.47 10.75
CA PRO A 66 -6.17 12.63 9.86
C PRO A 66 -4.70 13.08 9.81
N ILE A 67 -3.81 12.20 9.35
CA ILE A 67 -2.37 12.46 9.24
C ILE A 67 -2.11 13.66 8.31
N PRO A 68 -1.39 14.71 8.75
CA PRO A 68 -1.24 15.95 8.00
C PRO A 68 -0.10 15.93 6.95
N VAL A 69 0.56 14.79 6.75
CA VAL A 69 1.62 14.57 5.76
C VAL A 69 1.21 13.51 4.75
N ASP A 70 1.86 13.46 3.58
CA ASP A 70 1.71 12.33 2.67
C ASP A 70 2.15 11.05 3.38
N THR A 71 1.36 9.99 3.22
CA THR A 71 1.54 8.69 3.90
C THR A 71 1.94 7.59 2.95
N VAL A 72 1.75 7.78 1.64
CA VAL A 72 2.13 6.85 0.59
C VAL A 72 3.24 7.47 -0.24
N LEU A 73 4.40 6.81 -0.31
CA LEU A 73 5.56 7.26 -1.06
C LEU A 73 5.94 6.21 -2.10
N THR A 74 6.16 6.63 -3.35
CA THR A 74 6.82 5.81 -4.37
C THR A 74 8.28 6.25 -4.46
N LEU A 75 9.20 5.29 -4.36
CA LEU A 75 10.63 5.53 -4.43
C LEU A 75 11.20 5.13 -5.79
N ASP A 76 12.26 5.81 -6.19
CA ASP A 76 13.10 5.35 -7.29
C ASP A 76 13.82 4.05 -6.91
N ALA A 77 13.62 2.96 -7.66
CA ALA A 77 14.22 1.67 -7.34
C ALA A 77 15.77 1.70 -7.32
N THR A 78 16.40 2.61 -8.05
CA THR A 78 17.87 2.70 -8.13
C THR A 78 18.44 3.73 -7.15
N ARG A 79 17.80 4.91 -7.03
CA ARG A 79 18.28 6.04 -6.22
C ARG A 79 17.68 6.10 -4.81
N GLY A 80 16.51 5.51 -4.62
CA GLY A 80 15.78 5.54 -3.34
C GLY A 80 15.15 6.89 -3.04
N THR A 81 15.19 7.83 -3.98
CA THR A 81 14.57 9.14 -3.88
C THR A 81 13.06 9.03 -4.06
N VAL A 82 12.28 9.83 -3.32
CA VAL A 82 10.83 9.91 -3.51
C VAL A 82 10.53 10.49 -4.90
N ILE A 83 9.78 9.74 -5.72
CA ILE A 83 9.35 10.16 -7.07
C ILE A 83 7.85 10.48 -7.12
N ASN A 84 7.07 10.02 -6.14
CA ASN A 84 5.67 10.40 -5.96
C ASN A 84 5.29 10.31 -4.48
N SER A 85 4.40 11.18 -4.02
CA SER A 85 3.85 11.16 -2.66
C SER A 85 2.39 11.60 -2.65
N TRP A 86 1.57 10.95 -1.82
CA TRP A 86 0.16 11.28 -1.64
C TRP A 86 -0.39 10.70 -0.33
N GLY A 87 -1.67 10.92 -0.05
CA GLY A 87 -2.36 10.36 1.12
C GLY A 87 -2.53 11.33 2.29
N ARG A 88 -2.05 12.57 2.14
CA ARG A 88 -2.25 13.63 3.14
C ARG A 88 -3.72 13.82 3.46
N GLY A 89 -4.04 13.78 4.75
CA GLY A 89 -5.38 14.05 5.26
C GLY A 89 -6.37 12.90 5.07
N LEU A 90 -5.94 11.72 4.61
CA LEU A 90 -6.83 10.60 4.32
C LEU A 90 -6.90 9.52 5.42
N PHE A 91 -5.81 9.30 6.16
CA PHE A 91 -5.67 8.16 7.07
C PHE A 91 -5.45 8.61 8.52
N TYR A 92 -5.89 7.82 9.48
CA TYR A 92 -5.60 7.99 10.91
C TYR A 92 -4.53 7.02 11.40
N MET A 93 -4.63 5.74 11.01
CA MET A 93 -3.68 4.70 11.40
C MET A 93 -3.43 3.73 10.24
N PRO A 94 -2.55 4.10 9.30
CA PRO A 94 -2.05 3.24 8.23
C PRO A 94 -1.65 1.84 8.68
N HIS A 95 -2.06 0.83 7.91
CA HIS A 95 -1.71 -0.57 8.13
C HIS A 95 -1.18 -1.23 6.85
N GLY A 96 -2.05 -1.88 6.07
CA GLY A 96 -1.65 -2.63 4.88
C GLY A 96 -1.68 -1.79 3.61
N ILE A 97 -0.81 -2.15 2.67
CA ILE A 97 -0.81 -1.64 1.29
C ILE A 97 -0.54 -2.78 0.31
N THR A 98 -1.28 -2.83 -0.79
CA THR A 98 -1.03 -3.73 -1.92
C THR A 98 -1.25 -2.97 -3.22
N VAL A 99 -0.22 -2.89 -4.07
CA VAL A 99 -0.34 -2.35 -5.42
C VAL A 99 -0.64 -3.50 -6.38
N CYS A 100 -1.65 -3.33 -7.22
CA CYS A 100 -2.04 -4.35 -8.19
C CYS A 100 -1.40 -4.16 -9.56
N PRO A 101 -1.30 -5.23 -10.38
CA PRO A 101 -0.67 -5.16 -11.70
C PRO A 101 -1.24 -4.08 -12.62
N ARG A 102 -2.52 -3.69 -12.42
CA ARG A 102 -3.20 -2.63 -13.18
C ARG A 102 -3.04 -1.22 -12.57
N GLY A 103 -2.18 -1.05 -11.58
CA GLY A 103 -1.90 0.23 -10.92
C GLY A 103 -2.88 0.65 -9.81
N SER A 104 -3.96 -0.11 -9.55
CA SER A 104 -4.84 0.19 -8.42
C SER A 104 -4.15 -0.16 -7.09
N VAL A 105 -4.29 0.71 -6.10
CA VAL A 105 -3.69 0.55 -4.78
C VAL A 105 -4.78 0.23 -3.76
N TRP A 106 -4.62 -0.87 -3.02
CA TRP A 106 -5.48 -1.22 -1.90
C TRP A 106 -4.77 -0.88 -0.59
N LEU A 107 -5.48 -0.22 0.32
CA LEU A 107 -4.95 0.27 1.58
C LEU A 107 -5.89 -0.09 2.73
N THR A 108 -5.35 -0.28 3.93
CA THR A 108 -6.17 -0.48 5.13
C THR A 108 -5.79 0.49 6.24
N ASP A 109 -6.80 0.95 6.97
CA ASP A 109 -6.64 1.82 8.13
C ASP A 109 -7.32 1.18 9.36
N VAL A 110 -6.54 0.92 10.40
CA VAL A 110 -7.04 0.22 11.61
C VAL A 110 -7.81 1.14 12.55
N ALA A 111 -7.59 2.45 12.50
CA ALA A 111 -8.35 3.40 13.31
C ALA A 111 -9.74 3.64 12.72
N MET A 112 -9.85 3.66 11.40
CA MET A 112 -11.12 3.81 10.68
C MET A 112 -11.87 2.49 10.51
N HIS A 113 -11.23 1.34 10.73
CA HIS A 113 -11.77 0.00 10.41
C HIS A 113 -12.19 -0.14 8.94
N GLN A 114 -11.43 0.48 8.03
CA GLN A 114 -11.78 0.62 6.61
C GLN A 114 -10.71 0.06 5.67
N VAL A 115 -11.15 -0.28 4.46
CA VAL A 115 -10.32 -0.67 3.32
C VAL A 115 -10.60 0.28 2.17
N PHE A 116 -9.55 0.81 1.56
CA PHE A 116 -9.63 1.76 0.45
C PHE A 116 -9.09 1.12 -0.83
N LYS A 117 -9.71 1.46 -1.96
CA LYS A 117 -9.16 1.21 -3.30
C LYS A 117 -8.95 2.54 -4.01
N MET A 118 -7.71 2.83 -4.38
CA MET A 118 -7.32 4.08 -5.02
C MET A 118 -6.81 3.81 -6.44
N LEU A 119 -7.19 4.66 -7.37
CA LEU A 119 -6.55 4.76 -8.68
C LEU A 119 -5.59 5.96 -8.61
N VAL A 120 -4.30 5.68 -8.77
CA VAL A 120 -3.29 6.74 -8.77
C VAL A 120 -2.95 7.01 -10.23
N GLU A 121 -3.40 8.12 -10.78
CA GLU A 121 -2.93 8.59 -12.07
C GLU A 121 -1.49 9.10 -11.90
N THR A 122 -0.55 8.47 -12.60
CA THR A 122 0.84 8.93 -12.70
C THR A 122 0.91 10.13 -13.63
N THR A 123 0.40 11.28 -13.19
CA THR A 123 0.69 12.54 -13.88
C THR A 123 2.11 12.96 -13.54
N GLN A 124 3.03 12.72 -14.48
CA GLN A 124 4.33 13.39 -14.46
C GLN A 124 4.10 14.91 -14.56
N THR A 125 4.86 15.65 -13.74
CA THR A 125 5.10 17.11 -13.74
C THR A 125 4.05 18.07 -13.14
N HIS A 126 4.49 18.74 -12.08
CA HIS A 126 4.08 20.03 -11.49
C HIS A 126 2.58 20.32 -11.24
N LYS A 127 2.30 20.53 -9.94
CA LYS A 127 1.05 20.95 -9.28
C LYS A 127 0.06 19.79 -9.05
N GLY A 128 -0.19 19.56 -7.76
CA GLY A 128 -0.86 18.37 -7.25
C GLY A 128 -2.29 18.15 -7.79
N PRO A 129 -2.76 16.90 -7.83
CA PRO A 129 -4.12 16.60 -8.26
C PRO A 129 -5.13 17.08 -7.20
N ARG A 130 -6.12 17.85 -7.67
CA ARG A 130 -7.33 18.15 -6.89
C ARG A 130 -8.19 16.89 -6.82
N GLY A 131 -8.39 16.39 -5.60
CA GLY A 131 -9.57 15.64 -5.21
C GLY A 131 -9.76 14.26 -5.83
N ASN A 132 -8.97 13.27 -5.40
CA ASN A 132 -9.39 11.88 -5.51
C ASN A 132 -10.29 11.56 -4.31
N HIS A 133 -11.61 11.57 -4.51
CA HIS A 133 -12.58 11.12 -3.52
C HIS A 133 -12.45 9.60 -3.36
N PRO A 134 -12.22 9.07 -2.15
CA PRO A 134 -12.25 7.64 -1.91
C PRO A 134 -13.63 7.09 -2.24
N GLN A 135 -13.70 5.97 -2.97
CA GLN A 135 -14.97 5.23 -3.10
C GLN A 135 -15.04 4.25 -1.93
N ASP A 136 -16.04 4.44 -1.07
CA ASP A 136 -16.30 3.60 0.10
C ASP A 136 -16.76 2.20 -0.35
N PHE A 137 -16.02 1.18 0.06
CA PHE A 137 -16.48 -0.21 -0.02
C PHE A 137 -16.28 -0.91 1.33
N SER A 138 -17.38 -1.07 2.05
CA SER A 138 -17.45 -1.92 3.22
C SER A 138 -17.29 -3.39 2.80
N ARG A 139 -16.21 -4.01 3.29
CA ARG A 139 -15.98 -5.46 3.35
C ARG A 139 -15.87 -6.22 2.03
N VAL A 140 -14.77 -6.02 1.29
CA VAL A 140 -14.15 -7.07 0.46
C VAL A 140 -12.64 -6.85 0.46
N ILE A 141 -11.85 -7.85 0.86
CA ILE A 141 -10.44 -7.93 0.44
C ILE A 141 -10.50 -8.24 -1.06
N GLY A 142 -10.42 -7.20 -1.90
CA GLY A 142 -10.47 -7.35 -3.34
C GLY A 142 -9.28 -8.14 -3.84
N PHE A 143 -9.53 -9.09 -4.75
CA PHE A 143 -8.45 -9.88 -5.34
C PHE A 143 -7.54 -8.98 -6.18
N CYS A 144 -6.26 -9.00 -5.86
CA CYS A 144 -5.22 -8.31 -6.63
C CYS A 144 -4.74 -9.24 -7.74
N GLY A 145 -5.59 -9.45 -8.76
CA GLY A 145 -5.34 -10.39 -9.86
C GLY A 145 -5.40 -9.72 -11.23
N THR A 146 -4.71 -10.33 -12.19
CA THR A 146 -4.94 -10.13 -13.62
C THR A 146 -6.16 -10.96 -14.04
N LEU A 147 -7.14 -10.33 -14.69
CA LEU A 147 -8.14 -11.07 -15.44
C LEU A 147 -7.54 -11.30 -16.84
N THR A 148 -7.06 -12.50 -17.11
CA THR A 148 -6.75 -12.92 -18.48
C THR A 148 -8.07 -13.38 -19.11
N SER A 149 -8.51 -12.72 -20.18
CA SER A 149 -9.61 -13.23 -21.00
C SER A 149 -9.01 -14.14 -22.05
N ASP A 150 -9.21 -15.44 -21.93
CA ASP A 150 -8.83 -16.44 -22.95
C ASP A 150 -9.87 -16.55 -24.09
N GLY A 151 -10.79 -15.59 -24.18
CA GLY A 151 -11.89 -15.60 -25.15
C GLY A 151 -13.07 -16.50 -24.78
N SER A 152 -13.08 -17.15 -23.60
CA SER A 152 -14.19 -18.02 -23.16
C SER A 152 -15.29 -17.32 -22.35
N GLY A 153 -15.15 -16.02 -22.08
CA GLY A 153 -16.18 -15.23 -21.39
C GLY A 153 -16.34 -15.52 -19.89
N LEU A 154 -15.49 -16.37 -19.29
CA LEU A 154 -15.44 -16.60 -17.85
C LEU A 154 -14.08 -16.14 -17.28
N PRO A 155 -14.06 -15.34 -16.20
CA PRO A 155 -12.81 -14.95 -15.56
C PRO A 155 -12.19 -16.15 -14.85
N GLN A 156 -11.08 -16.67 -15.36
CA GLN A 156 -10.27 -17.67 -14.66
C GLN A 156 -9.19 -16.97 -13.82
N LEU A 157 -9.05 -17.43 -12.58
CA LEU A 157 -8.08 -16.92 -11.62
C LEU A 157 -6.69 -17.47 -11.96
N ASP A 158 -5.74 -16.60 -12.34
CA ASP A 158 -4.33 -17.00 -12.45
C ASP A 158 -3.80 -17.37 -11.06
N THR A 159 -3.64 -18.66 -10.83
CA THR A 159 -3.02 -19.20 -9.62
C THR A 159 -1.50 -19.08 -9.72
N LEU A 160 -0.95 -17.93 -9.29
CA LEU A 160 0.47 -17.84 -8.94
C LEU A 160 0.66 -17.94 -7.41
N PRO A 161 1.72 -18.59 -6.91
CA PRO A 161 1.74 -19.22 -5.60
C PRO A 161 2.25 -18.27 -4.51
N HIS A 162 1.51 -17.22 -4.19
CA HIS A 162 1.71 -16.48 -2.94
C HIS A 162 0.39 -16.42 -2.17
N ARG A 163 0.01 -17.58 -1.63
CA ARG A 163 -1.20 -17.80 -0.86
C ARG A 163 -0.91 -17.62 0.63
N TRP A 164 -1.21 -16.44 1.18
CA TRP A 164 -1.40 -16.27 2.62
C TRP A 164 -2.89 -16.36 2.94
N THR A 165 -3.39 -17.56 3.23
CA THR A 165 -4.74 -17.74 3.79
C THR A 165 -4.60 -18.31 5.20
N HIS A 166 -4.76 -17.47 6.23
CA HIS A 166 -5.11 -17.96 7.56
C HIS A 166 -6.57 -18.41 7.51
N ARG A 167 -6.78 -19.73 7.47
CA ARG A 167 -8.09 -20.36 7.61
C ARG A 167 -8.38 -20.51 9.11
N LEU A 168 -9.19 -19.62 9.69
CA LEU A 168 -9.87 -19.93 10.94
C LEU A 168 -11.02 -20.88 10.61
N ARG A 169 -10.83 -22.17 10.97
CA ARG A 169 -11.90 -23.15 11.01
C ARG A 169 -12.67 -22.90 12.30
N GLN A 170 -13.84 -22.28 12.25
CA GLN A 170 -14.80 -22.44 13.34
C GLN A 170 -15.52 -23.77 13.09
N GLY A 171 -15.36 -24.68 14.05
CA GLY A 171 -16.13 -25.91 14.10
C GLY A 171 -17.53 -25.63 14.64
N SER A 172 -18.47 -26.42 14.14
CA SER A 172 -19.72 -26.80 14.80
C SER A 172 -19.80 -28.31 14.76
#